data_AF-A0AAE0LU08-F1
#
_entry.id   AF-A0AAE0LU08-F1
#
_cell.length_a   1.000
_cell.length_b   1.000
_cell.length_c   1.000
_cell.angle_alpha   90.00
_cell.angle_beta   90.00
_cell.angle_gamma   90.00
#
_symmetry.space_group_name_H-M   'P 1'
#
loop_
_entity.id
_entity.type
_entity.pdbx_description
1 polymer ?
#
loop_
_entity_poly.entity_id
_entity_poly.type
_entity_poly.pdbx_seq_one_letter_code
_entity_poly.pdbx_strand_id
1 'polypeptide(L)'
;MRSANSAVNETRVLAGLRKTALFASQSLLFLGDGIPGGGGQGGRNRRVVIAEERVCGVCHKRIGGSVVAVLPDSVVVHYGCLGRSAAAGAGGASVSVNGSASRALSPAGESIRSGYGQWGRAGG
;
A
#
# COMPACT_ATOMS: atom_id res chain seq x y z
N MET A 1 37.27 34.77 -11.04
CA MET A 1 37.62 33.58 -10.22
C MET A 1 36.67 33.37 -9.03
N ARG A 2 36.35 34.40 -8.21
CA ARG A 2 35.40 34.27 -7.09
C ARG A 2 33.96 33.89 -7.49
N SER A 3 33.44 34.44 -8.59
CA SER A 3 32.08 34.16 -9.08
C SER A 3 31.88 32.69 -9.48
N ALA A 4 32.86 32.08 -10.14
CA ALA A 4 32.82 30.67 -10.53
C ALA A 4 32.79 29.74 -9.31
N ASN A 5 33.58 30.03 -8.27
CA ASN A 5 33.56 29.27 -7.02
C ASN A 5 32.22 29.43 -6.27
N SER A 6 31.62 30.62 -6.29
CA SER A 6 30.30 30.86 -5.70
C SER A 6 29.21 30.01 -6.36
N ALA A 7 29.21 29.92 -7.70
CA ALA A 7 28.23 29.11 -8.44
C ALA A 7 28.37 27.61 -8.16
N VAL A 8 29.61 27.09 -8.09
CA VAL A 8 29.85 25.68 -7.75
C VAL A 8 29.47 25.38 -6.29
N ASN A 9 29.70 26.32 -5.37
CA ASN A 9 29.27 26.17 -3.98
C ASN A 9 27.75 26.18 -3.84
N GLU A 10 27.07 27.13 -4.50
CA GLU A 10 25.60 27.21 -4.52
C GLU A 10 24.97 25.93 -5.05
N THR A 11 25.45 25.41 -6.19
CA THR A 11 24.94 24.16 -6.76
C THR A 11 25.14 22.97 -5.83
N ARG A 12 26.28 22.90 -5.11
CA ARG A 12 26.52 21.86 -4.10
C ARG A 12 25.57 21.98 -2.91
N VAL A 13 25.32 23.20 -2.42
CA VAL A 13 24.39 23.47 -1.33
C VAL A 13 22.96 23.09 -1.74
N LEU A 14 22.49 23.53 -2.91
CA LEU A 14 21.16 23.20 -3.43
C LEU A 14 20.98 21.69 -3.63
N ALA A 15 22.00 21.00 -4.15
CA ALA A 15 21.98 19.54 -4.27
C ALA A 15 21.87 18.85 -2.90
N GLY A 16 22.55 19.38 -1.87
CA GLY A 16 22.42 18.92 -0.49
C GLY A 16 21.02 19.12 0.06
N LEU A 17 20.47 20.34 -0.08
CA LEU A 17 19.12 20.67 0.41
C LEU A 17 18.05 19.79 -0.23
N ARG A 18 18.13 19.55 -1.54
CA ARG A 18 17.19 18.64 -2.23
C ARG A 18 17.25 17.22 -1.68
N LYS A 19 18.44 16.69 -1.36
CA LYS A 19 18.58 15.38 -0.71
C LYS A 19 17.92 15.36 0.67
N THR A 20 18.13 16.40 1.47
CA THR A 20 17.49 16.50 2.80
C THR A 20 15.97 16.59 2.71
N ALA A 21 15.43 17.30 1.72
CA ALA A 21 13.99 17.42 1.50
C ALA A 21 13.35 16.06 1.13
N LEU A 22 14.05 15.23 0.34
CA LEU A 22 13.60 13.87 0.04
C LEU A 22 13.59 12.99 1.30
N PHE A 23 14.65 13.06 2.12
CA PHE A 23 14.71 12.35 3.40
C PHE A 23 13.58 12.78 4.35
N ALA A 24 13.31 14.09 4.44
CA ALA A 24 12.21 14.60 5.25
C ALA A 24 10.87 14.00 4.79
N SER A 25 10.61 14.01 3.48
CA SER A 25 9.39 13.43 2.91
C SER A 25 9.25 11.92 3.19
N GLN A 26 10.36 11.17 3.09
CA GLN A 26 10.38 9.74 3.41
C GLN A 26 10.14 9.49 4.90
N SER A 27 10.75 10.28 5.79
CA SER A 27 10.58 10.15 7.23
C SER A 27 9.13 10.34 7.65
N LEU A 28 8.45 11.35 7.07
CA LEU A 28 7.02 11.58 7.31
C LEU A 28 6.17 10.39 6.87
N LEU A 29 6.45 9.79 5.71
CA LEU A 29 5.68 8.65 5.23
C LEU A 29 5.93 7.37 6.03
N PHE A 30 7.15 7.13 6.48
CA PHE A 30 7.51 5.88 7.17
C PHE A 30 7.24 5.93 8.67
N LEU A 31 7.58 7.04 9.32
CA LEU A 31 7.47 7.22 10.77
C LEU A 31 6.14 7.89 11.16
N GLY A 32 5.66 8.85 10.35
CA GLY A 32 4.44 9.59 10.64
C GLY A 32 4.59 10.70 11.68
N ASP A 33 5.82 11.02 12.09
CA ASP A 33 6.12 12.05 13.10
C ASP A 33 5.68 13.44 12.61
N GLY A 34 5.00 14.22 13.46
CA GLY A 34 4.69 15.62 13.18
C GLY A 34 3.43 15.90 12.34
N ILE A 35 2.55 14.91 12.12
CA ILE A 35 1.22 15.15 11.51
C ILE A 35 0.20 15.51 12.60
N PRO A 36 -0.19 16.79 12.76
CA PRO A 36 -1.20 17.19 13.75
C PRO A 36 -2.57 16.58 13.39
N GLY A 37 -3.22 15.94 14.36
CA GLY A 37 -4.52 15.29 14.18
C GLY A 37 -4.49 13.83 13.73
N GLY A 38 -3.32 13.29 13.36
CA GLY A 38 -3.15 11.86 13.14
C GLY A 38 -3.06 11.13 14.48
N GLY A 39 -4.20 10.87 15.15
CA GLY A 39 -4.29 10.36 16.52
C GLY A 39 -3.49 9.08 16.82
N GLY A 40 -2.17 9.21 16.98
CA GLY A 40 -1.22 8.10 17.17
C GLY A 40 -1.04 7.19 15.96
N GLN A 41 -1.60 7.53 14.78
CA GLN A 41 -1.47 6.71 13.58
C GLN A 41 -0.10 6.93 12.95
N GLY A 42 0.88 6.11 13.37
CA GLY A 42 2.22 6.12 12.81
C GLY A 42 2.25 5.86 11.30
N GLY A 43 3.39 6.16 10.68
CA GLY A 43 3.58 6.02 9.25
C GLY A 43 3.46 4.58 8.72
N ARG A 44 3.86 4.38 7.47
CA ARG A 44 3.80 3.08 6.78
C ARG A 44 4.57 1.98 7.50
N ASN A 45 5.61 2.33 8.27
CA ASN A 45 6.43 1.39 9.04
C ASN A 45 6.01 1.32 10.52
N ARG A 46 4.75 1.63 10.85
CA ARG A 46 4.26 1.47 12.23
C ARG A 46 4.24 0.01 12.66
N ARG A 47 4.54 -0.24 13.92
CA ARG A 47 4.42 -1.56 14.54
C ARG A 47 2.97 -1.82 14.95
N VAL A 48 2.38 -2.90 14.46
CA VAL A 48 1.07 -3.39 14.90
C VAL A 48 1.22 -4.80 15.46
N VAL A 49 0.79 -4.99 16.71
CA VAL A 49 0.78 -6.32 17.33
C VAL A 49 -0.53 -7.01 16.97
N ILE A 50 -0.44 -8.23 16.46
CA ILE A 50 -1.57 -9.09 16.13
C ILE A 50 -1.52 -10.24 17.11
N ALA A 51 -2.46 -10.25 18.04
CA ALA A 51 -2.64 -11.35 18.98
C ALA A 51 -3.46 -12.48 18.32
N GLU A 52 -3.42 -13.69 18.89
CA GLU A 52 -3.97 -14.92 18.27
C GLU A 52 -5.49 -14.93 18.16
N GLU A 53 -6.14 -14.06 18.93
CA GLU A 53 -7.58 -13.88 19.03
C GLU A 53 -8.08 -12.82 18.05
N ARG A 54 -7.18 -12.10 17.37
CA ARG A 54 -7.54 -11.03 16.44
C ARG A 54 -8.25 -11.58 15.21
N VAL A 55 -9.39 -10.99 14.89
CA VAL A 55 -10.28 -11.42 13.81
C VAL A 55 -10.24 -10.43 12.64
N CYS A 56 -10.31 -10.94 11.42
CA CYS A 56 -10.45 -10.13 10.22
C CYS A 56 -11.84 -9.49 10.17
N GLY A 57 -11.91 -8.16 10.06
CA GLY A 57 -13.18 -7.42 9.98
C GLY A 57 -14.02 -7.67 8.72
N VAL A 58 -13.54 -8.45 7.74
CA VAL A 58 -14.27 -8.76 6.49
C VAL A 58 -14.81 -10.18 6.48
N CYS A 59 -13.97 -11.18 6.77
CA CYS A 59 -14.37 -12.60 6.70
C CYS A 59 -14.63 -13.20 8.08
N HIS A 60 -14.41 -12.45 9.15
CA HIS A 60 -14.67 -12.85 10.53
C HIS A 60 -13.90 -14.10 10.97
N LYS A 61 -12.83 -14.46 10.23
CA LYS A 61 -11.89 -15.52 10.58
C LYS A 61 -10.71 -14.95 11.37
N ARG A 62 -10.13 -15.76 12.25
CA ARG A 62 -8.89 -15.43 12.98
C ARG A 62 -7.75 -15.16 12.02
N ILE A 63 -6.95 -14.14 12.34
CA ILE A 63 -5.83 -13.68 11.50
C ILE A 63 -4.65 -14.66 11.59
N GLY A 64 -4.27 -15.10 12.78
CA GLY A 64 -3.20 -16.10 13.00
C GLY A 64 -1.97 -15.91 12.09
N GLY A 65 -1.45 -17.01 11.53
CA GLY A 65 -0.32 -17.01 10.60
C GLY A 65 -0.66 -16.69 9.13
N SER A 66 -1.79 -16.04 8.86
CA SER A 66 -2.18 -15.69 7.48
C SER A 66 -1.49 -14.42 6.97
N VAL A 67 -1.49 -14.21 5.64
CA VAL A 67 -1.00 -12.97 5.03
C VAL A 67 -1.99 -11.83 5.30
N VAL A 68 -1.50 -10.74 5.89
CA VAL A 68 -2.32 -9.62 6.38
C VAL A 68 -2.03 -8.30 5.69
N ALA A 69 -3.01 -7.40 5.72
CA ALA A 69 -2.87 -5.99 5.42
C ALA A 69 -3.39 -5.17 6.62
N VAL A 70 -2.73 -4.05 6.90
CA VAL A 70 -3.10 -3.14 7.99
C VAL A 70 -3.54 -1.80 7.41
N LEU A 71 -4.81 -1.44 7.59
CA LEU A 71 -5.37 -0.16 7.15
C LEU A 71 -4.89 1.00 8.04
N PRO A 72 -4.92 2.25 7.54
CA PRO A 72 -4.45 3.43 8.27
C PRO A 72 -5.04 3.58 9.68
N ASP A 73 -6.31 3.21 9.83
CA ASP A 73 -7.09 3.16 11.07
C ASP A 73 -6.68 2.02 12.04
N SER A 74 -5.57 1.33 11.77
CA SER A 74 -5.05 0.17 12.51
C SER A 74 -5.88 -1.12 12.40
N VAL A 75 -6.89 -1.15 11.53
CA VAL A 75 -7.67 -2.36 11.28
C VAL A 75 -6.84 -3.37 10.50
N VAL A 76 -6.90 -4.63 10.93
CA VAL A 76 -6.16 -5.74 10.32
C VAL A 76 -7.14 -6.61 9.54
N VAL A 77 -6.80 -6.84 8.29
CA VAL A 77 -7.58 -7.70 7.38
C VAL A 77 -6.66 -8.72 6.72
N HIS A 78 -7.22 -9.86 6.31
CA HIS A 78 -6.51 -10.76 5.40
C HIS A 78 -6.19 -10.03 4.10
N TYR A 79 -5.03 -10.29 3.50
CA TYR A 79 -4.63 -9.68 2.23
C TYR A 79 -5.67 -9.93 1.12
N GLY A 80 -6.19 -11.16 1.03
CA GLY A 80 -7.26 -11.50 0.08
C GLY A 80 -8.64 -10.90 0.40
N CYS A 81 -8.80 -10.22 1.54
CA CYS A 81 -10.00 -9.46 1.89
C CYS A 81 -9.86 -7.96 1.60
N LEU A 82 -8.66 -7.47 1.29
CA LEU A 82 -8.38 -6.04 1.14
C LEU A 82 -9.27 -5.35 0.09
N GLY A 83 -9.47 -6.00 -1.07
CA GLY A 83 -10.35 -5.48 -2.13
C GLY A 83 -11.83 -5.42 -1.73
N ARG A 84 -12.26 -6.30 -0.82
CA ARG A 84 -13.63 -6.29 -0.27
C ARG A 84 -13.79 -5.23 0.83
N SER A 85 -12.77 -4.99 1.65
CA SER A 85 -12.80 -3.91 2.66
C SER A 85 -12.88 -2.51 2.02
N ALA A 86 -12.25 -2.30 0.87
CA ALA A 86 -12.34 -1.03 0.14
C ALA A 86 -13.76 -0.79 -0.43
N ALA A 87 -14.43 -1.84 -0.89
CA ALA A 87 -15.81 -1.79 -1.39
C ALA A 87 -16.86 -1.62 -0.27
N ALA A 88 -16.55 -1.98 0.97
CA ALA A 88 -17.45 -1.74 2.10
C ALA A 88 -17.51 -0.26 2.53
N GLY A 89 -16.46 0.53 2.26
CA GLY A 89 -16.41 1.97 2.52
C GLY A 89 -16.95 2.85 1.37
N ALA A 90 -17.07 2.29 0.16
CA ALA A 90 -17.65 2.96 -1.00
C ALA A 90 -18.81 2.10 -1.50
N GLY A 91 -20.05 2.48 -1.15
CA GLY A 91 -21.28 1.74 -1.46
C GLY A 91 -21.51 1.51 -2.96
N GLY A 92 -20.84 0.50 -3.51
CA GLY A 92 -20.97 0.01 -4.88
C GLY A 92 -20.96 -1.51 -4.86
N ALA A 93 -22.11 -2.12 -5.12
CA ALA A 93 -22.31 -3.56 -5.07
C ALA A 93 -21.38 -4.31 -6.02
N SER A 94 -20.49 -5.15 -5.47
CA SER A 94 -19.81 -6.20 -6.23
C SER A 94 -20.39 -7.56 -5.84
N VAL A 95 -21.10 -8.20 -6.78
CA VAL A 95 -21.60 -9.57 -6.66
C VAL A 95 -20.41 -10.53 -6.56
N SER A 96 -20.39 -11.31 -5.49
CA SER A 96 -19.38 -12.34 -5.24
C SER A 96 -19.73 -13.60 -6.04
N VAL A 97 -18.97 -13.89 -7.10
CA VAL A 97 -18.99 -15.22 -7.73
C VAL A 97 -17.95 -16.10 -7.04
N ASN A 98 -18.40 -17.20 -6.46
CA ASN A 98 -17.55 -18.18 -5.80
C ASN A 98 -16.64 -18.85 -6.85
N GLY A 99 -15.33 -18.87 -6.59
CA GLY A 99 -14.39 -19.79 -7.24
C GLY A 99 -14.16 -19.60 -8.74
N SER A 100 -13.44 -18.56 -9.14
CA SER A 100 -12.44 -18.54 -10.23
C SER A 100 -12.00 -17.09 -10.47
N ALA A 101 -10.75 -16.92 -10.90
CA ALA A 101 -10.03 -15.65 -11.05
C ALA A 101 -10.92 -14.42 -11.33
N SER A 102 -10.80 -13.40 -10.48
CA SER A 102 -11.47 -12.11 -10.62
C SER A 102 -11.19 -11.51 -12.00
N ARG A 103 -12.16 -11.63 -12.90
CA ARG A 103 -12.18 -10.90 -14.17
C ARG A 103 -12.69 -9.50 -13.87
N ALA A 104 -11.85 -8.49 -14.06
CA ALA A 104 -12.32 -7.13 -14.19
C ALA A 104 -13.15 -7.05 -15.47
N LEU A 105 -14.46 -6.79 -15.35
CA LEU A 105 -15.28 -6.42 -16.49
C LEU A 105 -15.06 -4.94 -16.76
N SER A 106 -14.70 -4.60 -18.00
CA SER A 106 -14.84 -3.22 -18.51
C SER A 106 -16.32 -2.82 -18.52
N PRO A 107 -16.65 -1.53 -18.35
CA PRO A 107 -18.03 -1.02 -18.39
C PRO A 107 -18.76 -1.25 -19.73
N ALA A 108 -18.07 -1.77 -20.75
CA ALA A 108 -18.61 -2.13 -22.06
C ALA A 108 -18.93 -3.65 -22.24
N GLY A 109 -18.83 -4.47 -21.19
CA GLY A 109 -19.27 -5.88 -21.24
C GLY A 109 -18.33 -6.86 -21.96
N GLU A 110 -17.13 -6.45 -22.35
CA GLU A 110 -16.17 -7.32 -23.04
C GLU A 110 -15.11 -7.86 -22.08
N SER A 111 -14.94 -9.18 -22.07
CA SER A 111 -14.00 -9.83 -21.16
C SER A 111 -12.56 -9.72 -21.66
N ILE A 112 -11.73 -8.90 -21.00
CA ILE A 112 -10.29 -8.92 -21.23
C ILE A 112 -9.72 -10.19 -20.59
N ARG A 113 -9.42 -11.21 -21.42
CA ARG A 113 -8.50 -12.28 -21.02
C ARG A 113 -7.14 -11.63 -20.82
N SER A 114 -6.81 -11.35 -19.57
CA SER A 114 -5.48 -10.86 -19.25
C SER A 114 -4.46 -11.97 -19.45
N GLY A 115 -3.73 -11.89 -20.56
CA GLY A 115 -2.64 -12.79 -20.94
C GLY A 115 -1.36 -12.53 -20.17
N TYR A 116 -1.40 -12.59 -18.83
CA TYR A 116 -0.19 -12.79 -18.03
C TYR A 116 -0.26 -14.18 -17.38
N GLY A 117 0.55 -15.12 -17.85
CA GLY A 117 0.60 -16.45 -17.24
C GLY A 117 1.14 -17.60 -18.08
N GLN A 118 1.63 -17.37 -19.31
CA GLN A 118 2.25 -18.44 -20.09
C GLN A 118 3.78 -18.39 -19.95
N TRP A 119 4.29 -18.86 -18.81
CA TRP A 119 5.72 -19.20 -18.67
C TRP A 119 5.85 -20.69 -18.36
N GLY A 120 6.41 -21.43 -19.33
CA GLY A 120 7.20 -22.64 -19.09
C GLY A 120 6.47 -23.95 -18.73
N ARG A 121 5.81 -24.60 -19.70
CA ARG A 121 5.82 -26.06 -19.78
C ARG A 121 6.51 -26.48 -21.08
N ALA A 122 7.80 -26.77 -20.96
CA ALA A 122 8.59 -27.60 -21.86
C ALA A 122 9.58 -28.34 -20.94
N GLY A 123 9.81 -29.65 -21.01
CA GLY A 123 9.31 -30.67 -21.91
C GLY A 123 9.31 -32.03 -21.22
N GLY A 124 8.70 -33.00 -21.90
CA GLY A 124 9.04 -34.43 -21.76
C GLY A 124 10.03 -34.83 -22.82
#